data_AF-A0A819Z437-F1
#
_entry.id   AF-A0A819Z437-F1
#
_cell.length_a   1.000
_cell.length_b   1.000
_cell.length_c   1.000
_cell.angle_alpha   90.00
_cell.angle_beta   90.00
_cell.angle_gamma   90.00
#
_symmetry.space_group_name_H-M   'P 1'
#
loop_
_entity.id
_entity.type
_entity.pdbx_description
1 polymer ?
#
loop_
_entity_poly.entity_id
_entity_poly.type
_entity_poly.pdbx_seq_one_letter_code
_entity_poly.pdbx_strand_id
1 'polypeptide(L)'
;MSKNRFANHTIFELQEANHSPIFGYEDSPILTLEEAVEKLIPLVPGVLAYVMTALRAEDRHALIPWFAYLKLFMTALNKLLPIKAVVWRGVYGDVSSVFANNNIEVWWSVNSTSSDLEIVQPFLGEHGTLFTIEAKCGKDISQFAANPDEKEVILMPGTCVRAKTEVLNFNDRLFVVHLDEITPQ
;
A
#
# COMPACT_ATOMS: atom_id res chain seq x y z
N MET A 1 -18.67 10.61 -34.80
CA MET A 1 -20.00 11.18 -34.48
C MET A 1 -20.41 10.70 -33.11
N SER A 2 -20.31 11.59 -32.11
CA SER A 2 -20.73 11.34 -30.74
C SER A 2 -22.27 11.32 -30.69
N LYS A 3 -22.87 10.17 -30.33
CA LYS A 3 -24.26 10.14 -29.89
C LYS A 3 -24.28 10.53 -28.43
N ASN A 4 -24.80 11.72 -28.14
CA ASN A 4 -25.09 12.24 -26.81
C ASN A 4 -25.74 11.16 -25.94
N ARG A 5 -25.02 10.65 -24.94
CA ARG A 5 -25.49 9.62 -24.01
C ARG A 5 -26.41 10.18 -22.90
N PHE A 6 -26.82 11.45 -23.02
CA PHE A 6 -27.55 12.18 -21.97
C PHE A 6 -28.84 12.86 -22.45
N ALA A 7 -29.39 12.44 -23.58
CA ALA A 7 -30.72 12.88 -23.98
C ALA A 7 -31.60 11.65 -24.15
N ASN A 8 -32.45 11.36 -23.16
CA ASN A 8 -33.70 10.61 -23.33
C ASN A 8 -34.70 10.96 -22.21
N HIS A 9 -35.97 10.83 -22.55
CA HIS A 9 -37.05 11.80 -22.27
C HIS A 9 -38.13 11.26 -21.32
N THR A 10 -37.79 10.39 -20.37
CA THR A 10 -38.79 9.86 -19.42
C THR A 10 -38.19 9.50 -18.05
N ILE A 11 -38.92 9.78 -16.95
CA ILE A 11 -38.49 9.48 -15.57
C ILE A 11 -38.20 7.98 -15.36
N PHE A 12 -38.93 7.11 -16.07
CA PHE A 12 -38.76 5.66 -15.98
C PHE A 12 -37.42 5.19 -16.59
N GLU A 13 -37.01 5.77 -17.72
CA GLU A 13 -35.70 5.49 -18.34
C GLU A 13 -34.55 6.02 -17.48
N LEU A 14 -34.74 7.11 -16.74
CA LEU A 14 -33.76 7.61 -15.78
C LEU A 14 -33.64 6.68 -14.56
N GLN A 15 -34.71 6.01 -14.13
CA GLN A 15 -34.66 5.04 -13.02
C GLN A 15 -33.96 3.74 -13.44
N GLU A 16 -34.21 3.25 -14.65
CA GLU A 16 -33.50 2.11 -15.26
C GLU A 16 -32.04 2.46 -15.62
N ALA A 17 -31.73 3.72 -15.96
CA ALA A 17 -30.35 4.13 -16.25
C ALA A 17 -29.51 4.42 -15.00
N ASN A 18 -30.14 4.53 -13.82
CA ASN A 18 -29.49 4.89 -12.56
C ASN A 18 -29.21 3.66 -11.69
N HIS A 19 -28.85 2.55 -12.33
CA HIS A 19 -28.27 1.42 -11.63
C HIS A 19 -26.94 1.83 -10.99
N SER A 20 -26.62 1.20 -9.86
CA SER A 20 -25.31 1.32 -9.24
C SER A 20 -24.21 1.07 -10.29
N PRO A 21 -23.10 1.82 -10.30
CA PRO A 21 -21.99 1.55 -11.22
C PRO A 21 -21.41 0.13 -11.12
N ILE A 22 -21.75 -0.60 -10.05
CA ILE A 22 -21.41 -2.01 -9.82
C ILE A 22 -22.61 -2.96 -9.98
N PHE A 23 -23.65 -2.55 -10.72
CA PHE A 23 -24.84 -3.37 -10.93
C PHE A 23 -24.52 -4.70 -11.63
N GLY A 24 -25.02 -5.80 -11.07
CA GLY A 24 -24.66 -7.17 -11.43
C GLY A 24 -23.40 -7.71 -10.71
N TYR A 25 -22.75 -6.88 -9.90
CA TYR A 25 -21.55 -7.23 -9.12
C TYR A 25 -21.73 -6.95 -7.62
N GLU A 26 -22.93 -6.62 -7.17
CA GLU A 26 -23.21 -6.26 -5.77
C GLU A 26 -22.87 -7.39 -4.79
N ASP A 27 -23.12 -8.63 -5.21
CA ASP A 27 -22.83 -9.83 -4.44
C ASP A 27 -21.51 -10.50 -4.88
N SER A 28 -20.72 -9.84 -5.72
CA SER A 28 -19.40 -10.36 -6.09
C SER A 28 -18.51 -10.41 -4.85
N PRO A 29 -17.73 -11.48 -4.68
CA PRO A 29 -16.75 -11.54 -3.61
C PRO A 29 -15.82 -10.33 -3.69
N ILE A 30 -15.51 -9.75 -2.54
CA ILE A 30 -14.53 -8.66 -2.46
C ILE A 30 -13.20 -9.22 -2.97
N LEU A 31 -12.74 -8.68 -4.08
CA LEU A 31 -11.45 -9.02 -4.67
C LEU A 31 -10.35 -8.40 -3.84
N THR A 32 -9.19 -9.05 -3.88
CA THR A 32 -7.97 -8.53 -3.29
C THR A 32 -7.50 -7.30 -4.08
N LEU A 33 -6.62 -6.49 -3.50
CA LEU A 33 -6.12 -5.31 -4.23
C LEU A 33 -5.40 -5.75 -5.50
N GLU A 34 -4.58 -6.79 -5.42
CA GLU A 34 -3.86 -7.32 -6.57
C GLU A 34 -4.83 -7.80 -7.65
N GLU A 35 -5.87 -8.56 -7.32
CA GLU A 35 -6.87 -9.06 -8.29
C GLU A 35 -7.72 -7.94 -8.91
N ALA A 36 -8.09 -6.95 -8.09
CA ALA A 36 -8.81 -5.77 -8.56
C ALA A 36 -7.93 -4.93 -9.50
N VAL A 37 -6.63 -4.85 -9.21
CA VAL A 37 -5.63 -4.16 -10.03
C VAL A 37 -5.25 -4.99 -11.25
N GLU A 38 -5.23 -6.32 -11.20
CA GLU A 38 -4.90 -7.21 -12.30
C GLU A 38 -5.81 -6.97 -13.49
N LYS A 39 -7.11 -6.76 -13.23
CA LYS A 39 -8.10 -6.37 -14.24
C LYS A 39 -7.82 -5.00 -14.86
N LEU A 40 -7.06 -4.15 -14.17
CA LEU A 40 -6.62 -2.84 -14.64
C LEU A 40 -5.24 -2.88 -15.33
N ILE A 41 -4.43 -3.92 -15.14
CA ILE A 41 -3.08 -4.04 -15.75
C ILE A 41 -3.12 -3.94 -17.29
N PRO A 42 -4.04 -4.59 -18.02
CA PRO A 42 -4.12 -4.44 -19.47
C PRO A 42 -4.52 -3.02 -19.92
N LEU A 43 -5.21 -2.29 -19.05
CA LEU A 43 -5.71 -0.94 -19.32
C LEU A 43 -4.67 0.12 -18.93
N VAL A 44 -3.91 -0.13 -17.88
CA VAL A 44 -2.88 0.76 -17.31
C VAL A 44 -1.71 -0.09 -16.80
N PRO A 45 -0.79 -0.50 -17.70
CA PRO A 45 0.38 -1.28 -17.31
C PRO A 45 1.23 -0.52 -16.28
N GLY A 46 1.59 -1.15 -15.17
CA GLY A 46 2.43 -0.52 -14.14
C GLY A 46 1.71 0.45 -13.20
N VAL A 47 0.37 0.42 -13.15
CA VAL A 47 -0.45 1.31 -12.31
C VAL A 47 0.04 1.46 -10.86
N LEU A 48 0.33 0.36 -10.16
CA LEU A 48 0.85 0.39 -8.79
C LEU A 48 2.22 1.05 -8.71
N ALA A 49 3.11 0.74 -9.64
CA ALA A 49 4.44 1.32 -9.70
C ALA A 49 4.37 2.84 -9.94
N TYR A 50 3.45 3.31 -10.79
CA TYR A 50 3.25 4.74 -11.02
C TYR A 50 2.67 5.45 -9.80
N VAL A 51 1.69 4.86 -9.12
CA VAL A 51 1.13 5.42 -7.87
C VAL A 51 2.21 5.52 -6.79
N MET A 52 2.98 4.45 -6.58
CA MET A 52 4.07 4.44 -5.60
C MET A 52 5.16 5.46 -5.94
N THR A 53 5.51 5.58 -7.22
CA THR A 53 6.51 6.57 -7.67
C THR A 53 6.01 7.99 -7.44
N ALA A 54 4.75 8.27 -7.77
CA ALA A 54 4.13 9.58 -7.55
C ALA A 54 4.05 9.93 -6.05
N LEU A 55 3.76 8.96 -5.18
CA LEU A 55 3.73 9.17 -3.73
C LEU A 55 5.13 9.51 -3.18
N ARG A 56 6.17 8.83 -3.67
CA ARG A 56 7.57 9.07 -3.26
C ARG A 56 8.15 10.38 -3.78
N ALA A 57 7.65 10.87 -4.92
CA ALA A 57 8.10 12.12 -5.52
C ALA A 57 7.63 13.36 -4.74
N GLU A 58 6.70 13.19 -3.78
CA GLU A 58 6.05 14.27 -3.02
C GLU A 58 5.40 15.36 -3.91
N ASP A 59 5.21 15.06 -5.20
CA ASP A 59 4.55 15.95 -6.14
C ASP A 59 3.04 15.66 -6.15
N ARG A 60 2.31 16.55 -5.48
CA ARG A 60 0.85 16.48 -5.42
C ARG A 60 0.19 16.53 -6.80
N HIS A 61 0.81 17.15 -7.80
CA HIS A 61 0.25 17.21 -9.15
C HIS A 61 0.37 15.87 -9.87
N ALA A 62 1.50 15.17 -9.68
CA ALA A 62 1.69 13.81 -10.20
C ALA A 62 0.70 12.80 -9.61
N LEU A 63 0.10 13.09 -8.45
CA LEU A 63 -0.90 12.24 -7.80
C LEU A 63 -2.34 12.46 -8.31
N ILE A 64 -2.63 13.56 -9.02
CA ILE A 64 -4.00 13.89 -9.47
C ILE A 64 -4.67 12.74 -10.24
N PRO A 65 -3.99 12.07 -11.21
CA PRO A 65 -4.60 10.95 -11.94
C PRO A 65 -4.96 9.76 -11.03
N TRP A 66 -4.30 9.64 -9.88
CA TRP A 66 -4.39 8.51 -8.95
C TRP A 66 -5.37 8.75 -7.80
N PHE A 67 -5.92 9.95 -7.64
CA PHE A 67 -6.77 10.29 -6.49
C PHE A 67 -7.97 9.36 -6.31
N ALA A 68 -8.61 8.92 -7.40
CA ALA A 68 -9.75 8.00 -7.30
C ALA A 68 -9.31 6.64 -6.73
N TYR A 69 -8.21 6.10 -7.22
CA TYR A 69 -7.63 4.85 -6.73
C TYR A 69 -7.15 4.98 -5.29
N LEU A 70 -6.37 6.01 -4.97
CA LEU A 70 -5.87 6.27 -3.62
C LEU A 70 -7.02 6.46 -2.63
N LYS A 71 -8.07 7.20 -3.00
CA LYS A 71 -9.26 7.36 -2.17
C LYS A 71 -9.94 6.02 -1.91
N LEU A 72 -10.15 5.20 -2.94
CA LEU A 72 -10.75 3.87 -2.79
C LEU A 72 -9.91 3.00 -1.84
N PHE A 73 -8.62 2.90 -2.12
CA PHE A 73 -7.68 2.05 -1.37
C PHE A 73 -7.57 2.48 0.10
N MET A 74 -7.32 3.77 0.36
CA MET A 74 -7.24 4.29 1.73
C MET A 74 -8.59 4.17 2.46
N THR A 75 -9.73 4.33 1.76
CA THR A 75 -11.05 4.13 2.36
C THR A 75 -11.26 2.67 2.76
N ALA A 76 -10.81 1.71 1.96
CA ALA A 76 -10.87 0.29 2.29
C ALA A 76 -10.01 -0.02 3.52
N LEU A 77 -8.75 0.41 3.54
CA LEU A 77 -7.84 0.21 4.68
C LEU A 77 -8.36 0.87 5.98
N ASN A 78 -9.03 2.00 5.88
CA ASN A 78 -9.63 2.67 7.04
C ASN A 78 -10.82 1.92 7.64
N LYS A 79 -11.44 0.97 6.92
CA LYS A 79 -12.48 0.09 7.49
C LYS A 79 -11.89 -1.03 8.35
N LEU A 80 -10.59 -1.32 8.22
CA LEU A 80 -9.91 -2.32 9.01
C LEU A 80 -9.47 -1.73 10.35
N LEU A 81 -9.65 -2.50 11.43
CA LEU A 81 -9.15 -2.13 12.73
C LEU A 81 -7.61 -2.07 12.69
N PRO A 82 -6.97 -1.04 13.28
CA PRO A 82 -5.53 -1.02 13.40
C PRO A 82 -5.05 -2.14 14.33
N ILE A 83 -3.93 -2.76 13.97
CA ILE A 83 -3.24 -3.76 14.78
C ILE A 83 -1.90 -3.24 15.27
N LYS A 84 -1.51 -3.69 16.47
CA LYS A 84 -0.15 -3.52 17.00
C LYS A 84 0.59 -4.83 16.79
N ALA A 85 1.70 -4.79 16.06
CA ALA A 85 2.47 -5.99 15.73
C ALA A 85 3.91 -5.64 15.39
N VAL A 86 4.81 -6.61 15.52
CA VAL A 86 6.11 -6.53 14.87
C VAL A 86 5.94 -7.03 13.45
N VAL A 87 6.35 -6.21 12.48
CA VAL A 87 6.29 -6.53 11.05
C VAL A 87 7.65 -6.32 10.42
N TRP A 88 7.89 -7.02 9.32
CA TRP A 88 9.14 -7.00 8.60
C TRP A 88 8.98 -6.51 7.17
N ARG A 89 10.04 -5.92 6.64
CA ARG A 89 10.14 -5.53 5.24
C ARG A 89 11.57 -5.70 4.74
N GLY A 90 11.73 -6.50 3.70
CA GLY A 90 13.00 -6.63 2.97
C GLY A 90 13.05 -5.64 1.81
N VAL A 91 14.21 -5.00 1.62
CA VAL A 91 14.49 -4.14 0.48
C VAL A 91 15.86 -4.48 -0.07
N TYR A 92 15.98 -4.56 -1.40
CA TYR A 92 17.26 -4.74 -2.07
C TYR A 92 18.14 -3.49 -1.94
N GLY A 93 19.42 -3.69 -1.62
CA GLY A 93 20.41 -2.64 -1.40
C GLY A 93 20.47 -2.06 0.02
N ASP A 94 21.46 -1.20 0.24
CA ASP A 94 21.61 -0.45 1.49
C ASP A 94 20.82 0.86 1.42
N VAL A 95 19.78 0.96 2.24
CA VAL A 95 19.00 2.19 2.45
C VAL A 95 19.03 2.62 3.92
N SER A 96 19.94 2.05 4.71
CA SER A 96 19.99 2.19 6.16
C SER A 96 20.52 3.56 6.63
N SER A 97 21.31 4.23 5.78
CA SER A 97 21.93 5.53 6.09
C SER A 97 20.94 6.62 6.49
N VAL A 98 19.71 6.54 5.97
CA VAL A 98 18.61 7.47 6.30
C VAL A 98 18.28 7.43 7.81
N PHE A 99 18.53 6.30 8.47
CA PHE A 99 18.19 6.07 9.87
C PHE A 99 19.35 6.27 10.84
N ALA A 100 20.55 6.63 10.37
CA ALA A 100 21.75 6.73 11.19
C ALA A 100 21.70 7.84 12.27
N ASN A 101 20.84 8.85 12.08
CA ASN A 101 20.81 10.05 12.93
C ASN A 101 19.63 10.11 13.92
N ASN A 102 18.91 8.99 14.14
CA ASN A 102 17.75 8.93 15.02
C ASN A 102 16.62 9.92 14.66
N ASN A 103 16.55 10.32 13.38
CA ASN A 103 15.53 11.20 12.84
C ASN A 103 14.17 10.48 12.77
N ILE A 104 13.09 11.27 12.77
CA ILE A 104 11.78 10.76 12.35
C ILE A 104 11.76 10.77 10.83
N GLU A 105 11.54 9.60 10.25
CA GLU A 105 11.30 9.45 8.82
C GLU A 105 9.81 9.30 8.56
N VAL A 106 9.30 10.03 7.57
CA VAL A 106 7.90 9.94 7.15
C VAL A 106 7.83 9.13 5.86
N TRP A 107 7.15 8.01 5.91
CA TRP A 107 6.96 7.16 4.74
C TRP A 107 5.66 7.54 4.02
N TRP A 108 5.77 8.42 3.03
CA TRP A 108 4.63 8.90 2.24
C TRP A 108 4.03 7.86 1.30
N SER A 109 4.76 6.80 0.95
CA SER A 109 4.21 5.68 0.18
C SER A 109 3.43 4.70 1.07
N VAL A 110 2.56 3.90 0.44
CA VAL A 110 2.04 2.67 1.06
C VAL A 110 3.21 1.72 1.29
N ASN A 111 3.37 1.20 2.51
CA ASN A 111 4.44 0.25 2.82
C ASN A 111 3.84 -1.12 3.10
N SER A 112 4.08 -2.04 2.16
CA SER A 112 3.81 -3.46 2.35
C SER A 112 4.84 -4.07 3.29
N THR A 113 4.37 -4.79 4.29
CA THR A 113 5.18 -5.49 5.29
C THR A 113 4.54 -6.85 5.56
N SER A 114 5.27 -7.78 6.14
CA SER A 114 4.72 -9.07 6.56
C SER A 114 4.87 -9.25 8.06
N SER A 115 3.93 -9.95 8.67
CA SER A 115 4.09 -10.50 10.03
C SER A 115 4.86 -11.83 10.04
N ASP A 116 5.45 -12.22 8.92
CA ASP A 116 6.31 -13.38 8.77
C ASP A 116 7.67 -12.99 8.19
N LEU A 117 8.75 -13.29 8.92
CA LEU A 117 10.10 -12.98 8.48
C LEU A 117 10.49 -13.80 7.24
N GLU A 118 10.03 -15.05 7.11
CA GLU A 118 10.40 -15.93 5.99
C GLU A 118 9.89 -15.37 4.66
N ILE A 119 8.71 -14.74 4.68
CA ILE A 119 8.11 -14.09 3.51
C ILE A 119 8.98 -12.96 2.99
N VAL A 120 9.66 -12.20 3.86
CA VAL A 120 10.41 -11.02 3.42
C VAL A 120 11.86 -11.30 3.01
N GLN A 121 12.40 -12.47 3.37
CA GLN A 121 13.79 -12.83 3.08
C GLN A 121 14.16 -12.73 1.58
N PRO A 122 13.34 -13.22 0.63
CA PRO A 122 13.68 -13.16 -0.79
C PRO A 122 13.88 -11.73 -1.32
N PHE A 123 13.23 -10.72 -0.70
CA PHE A 123 13.32 -9.33 -1.12
C PHE A 123 14.66 -8.66 -0.75
N LEU A 124 15.46 -9.28 0.12
CA LEU A 124 16.79 -8.79 0.50
C LEU A 124 17.82 -9.03 -0.62
N GLY A 125 17.66 -10.07 -1.43
CA GLY A 125 18.68 -10.49 -2.41
C GLY A 125 20.03 -10.84 -1.76
N GLU A 126 21.13 -10.67 -2.49
CA GLU A 126 22.49 -10.88 -1.98
C GLU A 126 22.99 -9.76 -1.06
N HIS A 127 22.46 -8.55 -1.27
CA HIS A 127 22.77 -7.34 -0.52
C HIS A 127 21.48 -6.57 -0.27
N GLY A 128 21.08 -6.41 0.98
CA GLY A 128 19.78 -5.83 1.31
C GLY A 128 19.63 -5.26 2.71
N THR A 129 18.57 -4.48 2.87
CA THR A 129 18.15 -3.90 4.15
C THR A 129 16.90 -4.60 4.66
N LEU A 130 16.98 -5.16 5.87
CA LEU A 130 15.85 -5.71 6.61
C LEU A 130 15.36 -4.68 7.62
N PHE A 131 14.12 -4.24 7.46
CA PHE A 131 13.41 -3.48 8.47
C PHE A 131 12.65 -4.42 9.40
N THR A 132 12.86 -4.25 10.71
CA THR A 132 11.99 -4.80 11.76
C THR A 132 11.27 -3.62 12.38
N ILE A 133 9.93 -3.64 12.39
CA ILE A 133 9.12 -2.46 12.68
C ILE A 133 8.12 -2.80 13.78
N GLU A 134 8.16 -2.09 14.89
CA GLU A 134 7.12 -2.10 15.91
C GLU A 134 5.95 -1.21 15.44
N ALA A 135 5.04 -1.82 14.67
CA ALA A 135 3.86 -1.14 14.14
C ALA A 135 2.79 -0.95 15.22
N LYS A 136 2.20 0.24 15.26
CA LYS A 136 1.13 0.65 16.18
C LYS A 136 -0.22 0.77 15.48
N CYS A 137 -0.22 1.09 14.18
CA CYS A 137 -1.43 1.30 13.39
C CYS A 137 -1.48 0.45 12.11
N GLY A 138 -0.81 -0.70 12.08
CA GLY A 138 -0.77 -1.60 10.93
C GLY A 138 -2.17 -2.07 10.51
N LYS A 139 -2.37 -2.31 9.21
CA LYS A 139 -3.61 -2.83 8.64
C LYS A 139 -3.37 -4.24 8.14
N ASP A 140 -3.82 -5.24 8.88
CA ASP A 140 -3.78 -6.64 8.44
C ASP A 140 -4.75 -6.81 7.26
N ILE A 141 -4.20 -7.12 6.10
CA ILE A 141 -4.97 -7.36 4.88
C ILE A 141 -4.91 -8.83 4.45
N SER A 142 -4.41 -9.74 5.27
CA SER A 142 -4.21 -11.15 4.91
C SER A 142 -5.49 -11.83 4.41
N GLN A 143 -6.65 -11.45 4.95
CA GLN A 143 -7.96 -11.95 4.53
C GLN A 143 -8.44 -11.41 3.16
N PHE A 144 -7.79 -10.37 2.67
CA PHE A 144 -8.09 -9.66 1.44
C PHE A 144 -6.87 -9.58 0.51
N ALA A 145 -5.79 -10.31 0.78
CA ALA A 145 -4.58 -10.33 -0.03
C ALA A 145 -4.65 -11.48 -1.04
N ALA A 146 -4.14 -11.31 -2.26
CA ALA A 146 -4.14 -12.38 -3.28
C ALA A 146 -3.40 -13.63 -2.80
N ASN A 147 -2.44 -13.44 -1.92
CA ASN A 147 -1.70 -14.50 -1.27
C ASN A 147 -1.79 -14.34 0.26
N PRO A 148 -2.81 -14.94 0.91
CA PRO A 148 -2.98 -14.84 2.36
C PRO A 148 -1.78 -15.35 3.16
N ASP A 149 -0.97 -16.26 2.59
CA ASP A 149 0.22 -16.81 3.22
C ASP A 149 1.36 -15.77 3.36
N GLU A 150 1.28 -14.63 2.65
CA GLU A 150 2.20 -13.51 2.85
C GLU A 150 1.99 -12.80 4.19
N LYS A 151 0.86 -13.05 4.86
CA LYS A 151 0.47 -12.44 6.15
C LYS A 151 0.71 -10.92 6.14
N GLU A 152 0.25 -10.30 5.06
CA GLU A 152 0.57 -8.93 4.71
C GLU A 152 -0.10 -7.93 5.65
N VAL A 153 0.70 -6.99 6.14
CA VAL A 153 0.28 -5.86 6.96
C VAL A 153 0.71 -4.59 6.26
N ILE A 154 -0.24 -3.69 5.99
CA ILE A 154 0.02 -2.41 5.36
C ILE A 154 0.27 -1.34 6.43
N LEU A 155 1.36 -0.58 6.29
CA LEU A 155 1.54 0.69 6.96
C LEU A 155 1.08 1.82 6.02
N MET A 156 0.22 2.68 6.55
CA MET A 156 -0.46 3.72 5.77
C MET A 156 0.53 4.78 5.23
N PRO A 157 0.23 5.43 4.09
CA PRO A 157 0.91 6.66 3.69
C PRO A 157 0.98 7.68 4.83
N GLY A 158 2.16 8.26 5.04
CA GLY A 158 2.41 9.20 6.13
C GLY A 158 2.75 8.53 7.47
N THR A 159 3.02 7.22 7.48
CA THR A 159 3.53 6.54 8.67
C THR A 159 4.86 7.16 9.08
N CYS A 160 4.95 7.62 10.32
CA CYS A 160 6.19 8.15 10.89
C CYS A 160 6.92 7.02 11.60
N VAL A 161 8.22 6.87 11.35
CA VAL A 161 9.06 5.85 12.00
C VAL A 161 10.35 6.47 12.52
N ARG A 162 10.95 5.84 13.54
CA ARG A 162 12.27 6.20 14.06
C ARG A 162 13.05 4.95 14.40
N ALA A 163 14.37 4.98 14.17
CA ALA A 163 15.26 3.92 14.62
C ALA A 163 15.27 3.80 16.15
N LYS A 164 15.12 2.57 16.68
CA LYS A 164 15.25 2.26 18.11
C LYS A 164 16.69 1.98 18.52
N THR A 165 17.51 1.53 17.57
CA THR A 165 18.89 1.11 17.78
C THR A 165 19.76 1.60 16.64
N GLU A 166 21.08 1.54 16.82
CA GLU A 166 22.01 1.69 15.71
C GLU A 166 21.76 0.61 14.65
N VAL A 167 22.07 0.95 13.40
CA VAL A 167 21.98 0.03 12.27
C VAL A 167 22.99 -1.09 12.45
N LEU A 168 22.53 -2.32 12.38
CA LEU A 168 23.40 -3.49 12.43
C LEU A 168 23.84 -3.85 11.00
N ASN A 169 25.15 -3.76 10.74
CA ASN A 169 25.74 -4.12 9.46
C ASN A 169 26.48 -5.46 9.58
N PHE A 170 26.05 -6.45 8.81
CA PHE A 170 26.73 -7.72 8.64
C PHE A 170 27.46 -7.77 7.30
N ASN A 171 28.78 -7.60 7.36
CA ASN A 171 29.71 -7.77 6.23
C ASN A 171 29.34 -6.97 4.97
N ASP A 172 28.74 -5.79 5.12
CA ASP A 172 28.26 -4.94 4.01
C ASP A 172 27.27 -5.66 3.06
N ARG A 173 26.59 -6.68 3.58
CA ARG A 173 25.61 -7.50 2.85
C ARG A 173 24.21 -7.39 3.43
N LEU A 174 24.10 -7.39 4.76
CA LEU A 174 22.82 -7.28 5.43
C LEU A 174 22.84 -6.12 6.41
N PHE A 175 21.93 -5.18 6.19
CA PHE A 175 21.69 -4.03 7.05
C PHE A 175 20.38 -4.26 7.79
N VAL A 176 20.40 -4.32 9.12
CA VAL A 176 19.18 -4.50 9.93
C VAL A 176 18.86 -3.18 10.63
N VAL A 177 17.65 -2.68 10.37
CA VAL A 177 17.14 -1.44 10.94
C VAL A 177 15.91 -1.76 11.79
N HIS A 178 16.01 -1.51 13.10
CA HIS A 178 14.90 -1.68 14.03
C HIS A 178 14.16 -0.35 14.21
N LEU A 179 12.90 -0.28 13.82
CA LEU A 179 12.06 0.91 13.80
C LEU A 179 10.92 0.83 14.83
N ASP A 180 10.57 1.97 15.42
CA ASP A 180 9.31 2.20 16.15
C ASP A 180 8.41 3.10 15.30
N GLU A 181 7.14 2.73 15.15
CA GLU A 181 6.13 3.62 14.57
C GLU A 181 5.81 4.75 15.55
N ILE A 182 5.84 6.00 15.10
CA ILE A 182 5.54 7.17 15.92
C ILE A 182 4.11 7.61 15.65
N THR A 183 3.24 7.42 16.65
CA THR A 183 1.88 7.97 16.62
C THR A 183 1.89 9.37 17.23
N PRO A 184 1.25 10.37 16.60
CA PRO A 184 0.98 11.65 17.24
C PRO A 184 0.24 11.42 18.57
N GLN A 185 0.64 12.14 19.62
CA GLN A 185 -0.10 12.18 20.89
C GLN A 185 -1.42 12.94 20.74
#